data_AF-A0A519RRF2-F1
#
_entry.id   AF-A0A519RRF2-F1
#
_cell.length_a   1.000
_cell.length_b   1.000
_cell.length_c   1.000
_cell.angle_alpha   90.00
_cell.angle_beta   90.00
_cell.angle_gamma   90.00
#
_symmetry.space_group_name_H-M   'P 1'
#
loop_
_entity.id
_entity.type
_entity.pdbx_description
1 polymer ?
#
loop_
_entity_poly.entity_id
_entity_poly.type
_entity_poly.pdbx_seq_one_letter_code
_entity_poly.pdbx_strand_id
1 'polypeptide(L)'
;LPNLAYIGGGAEVAYWFQLKGVFEQFGVPYPIVLPRNSAMYLSRANAGKLRKLGLDTLDTFKPLGELKKQVGAQLGQEEVTLAAQQQALAAAYQQVQDLAQRLDPSLVKAVAAEAQKAAGSLAGLEKRLAKASEAKHETAYSQLTALKDKLFPEGGLQERTDNVLSVLLNNPGFIDQLVQCFEPLALVFAVVEEG
;
A
#
# COMPACT_ATOMS: atom_id res chain seq x y z
N LEU A 1 39.43 15.07 -7.88
CA LEU A 1 38.45 15.62 -8.85
C LEU A 1 37.60 16.65 -8.13
N PRO A 2 37.38 17.86 -8.69
CA PRO A 2 36.37 18.77 -8.16
C PRO A 2 35.00 18.10 -8.32
N ASN A 3 34.36 17.72 -7.22
CA ASN A 3 33.07 17.05 -7.22
C ASN A 3 31.98 18.05 -6.78
N LEU A 4 31.21 18.57 -7.74
CA LEU A 4 30.15 19.53 -7.44
C LEU A 4 28.99 18.86 -6.68
N ALA A 5 28.58 17.68 -7.14
CA ALA A 5 27.44 16.97 -6.58
C ALA A 5 27.65 15.45 -6.62
N TYR A 6 27.27 14.79 -5.55
CA TYR A 6 27.11 13.35 -5.48
C TYR A 6 25.63 13.00 -5.64
N ILE A 7 25.33 12.11 -6.59
CA ILE A 7 23.97 11.60 -6.84
C ILE A 7 23.94 10.13 -6.42
N GLY A 8 23.08 9.78 -5.48
CA GLY A 8 22.99 8.41 -4.96
C GLY A 8 21.58 7.98 -4.59
N GLY A 9 21.38 6.69 -4.33
CA GLY A 9 20.14 6.18 -3.74
C GLY A 9 19.96 6.64 -2.28
N GLY A 10 18.77 6.45 -1.71
CA GLY A 10 18.46 6.92 -0.35
C GLY A 10 19.42 6.41 0.74
N ALA A 11 19.88 5.15 0.64
CA ALA A 11 20.86 4.60 1.57
C ALA A 11 22.26 5.22 1.40
N GLU A 12 22.68 5.47 0.15
CA GLU A 12 23.95 6.11 -0.15
C GLU A 12 23.98 7.56 0.33
N VAL A 13 22.89 8.31 0.09
CA VAL A 13 22.72 9.69 0.58
C VAL A 13 22.83 9.74 2.11
N ALA A 14 22.16 8.83 2.82
CA ALA A 14 22.23 8.74 4.27
C ALA A 14 23.65 8.42 4.79
N TYR A 15 24.39 7.57 4.08
CA TYR A 15 25.79 7.30 4.39
C TYR A 15 26.68 8.53 4.13
N TRP A 16 26.48 9.21 3.00
CA TRP A 16 27.24 10.41 2.64
C TRP A 16 27.11 11.54 3.66
N PHE A 17 25.93 11.72 4.26
CA PHE A 17 25.74 12.71 5.33
C PHE A 17 26.62 12.47 6.56
N GLN A 18 27.02 11.23 6.83
CA GLN A 18 27.88 10.89 7.96
C GLN A 18 29.34 11.31 7.73
N LEU A 19 29.74 11.52 6.46
CA LEU A 19 31.13 11.81 6.10
C LEU A 19 31.53 13.29 6.23
N LYS A 20 30.60 14.18 6.59
CA LYS A 20 30.86 15.64 6.64
C LYS A 20 32.12 16.01 7.44
N GLY A 21 32.32 15.40 8.61
CA GLY A 21 33.51 15.65 9.44
C GLY A 21 34.81 15.15 8.83
N VAL A 22 34.76 14.11 8.00
CA VAL A 22 35.94 13.63 7.26
C VAL A 22 36.37 14.68 6.24
N PHE A 23 35.42 15.23 5.47
CA PHE A 23 35.72 16.29 4.50
C PHE A 23 36.31 17.54 5.15
N GLU A 24 35.76 17.94 6.30
CA GLU A 24 36.28 19.05 7.10
C GLU A 24 37.72 18.78 7.57
N GLN A 25 38.00 17.59 8.11
CA GLN A 25 39.32 17.20 8.60
C GLN A 25 40.40 17.24 7.50
N PHE A 26 40.06 16.88 6.27
CA PHE A 26 40.99 16.89 5.13
C PHE A 26 40.98 18.21 4.34
N GLY A 27 40.19 19.22 4.75
CA GLY A 27 40.11 20.51 4.08
C GLY A 27 39.55 20.41 2.65
N VAL A 28 38.72 19.40 2.37
CA VAL A 28 38.11 19.17 1.05
C VAL A 28 36.67 19.67 1.05
N PRO A 29 36.21 20.39 0.00
CA PRO A 29 34.81 20.79 -0.10
C PRO A 29 33.86 19.58 -0.07
N TYR A 30 32.87 19.64 0.82
CA TYR A 30 31.80 18.66 0.88
C TYR A 30 30.84 18.87 -0.32
N PRO A 31 30.57 17.84 -1.13
CA PRO A 31 29.74 17.99 -2.33
C PRO A 31 28.26 18.21 -1.98
N ILE A 32 27.49 18.74 -2.93
CA ILE A 32 26.03 18.70 -2.83
C ILE A 32 25.58 17.23 -2.90
N VAL A 33 24.81 16.76 -1.94
CA VAL A 33 24.32 15.38 -1.92
C VAL A 33 22.87 15.37 -2.37
N LEU A 34 22.59 14.72 -3.50
CA LEU A 34 21.26 14.63 -4.10
C LEU A 34 20.81 13.17 -4.22
N PRO A 35 19.52 12.87 -3.98
CA PRO A 35 18.98 11.59 -4.37
C PRO A 35 18.93 11.50 -5.91
N ARG A 36 19.23 10.32 -6.46
CA ARG A 36 18.92 10.02 -7.86
C ARG A 36 17.40 10.07 -8.09
N ASN A 37 16.98 10.33 -9.33
CA ASN A 37 15.59 10.12 -9.71
C ASN A 37 15.19 8.66 -9.44
N SER A 38 13.99 8.51 -8.90
CA SER A 38 13.34 7.21 -8.73
C SER A 38 12.11 7.12 -9.62
N ALA A 39 11.86 5.93 -10.16
CA ALA A 39 10.78 5.74 -11.10
C ALA A 39 10.10 4.37 -10.99
N MET A 40 8.86 4.33 -11.46
CA MET A 40 8.14 3.11 -11.80
C MET A 40 7.85 3.12 -13.29
N TYR A 41 8.07 1.99 -13.95
CA TYR A 41 7.68 1.81 -15.34
C TYR A 41 6.33 1.09 -15.41
N LEU A 42 5.35 1.77 -15.99
CA LEU A 42 4.03 1.22 -16.22
C LEU A 42 3.86 0.91 -17.71
N SER A 43 4.04 -0.36 -18.07
CA SER A 43 3.86 -0.79 -19.47
C SER A 43 2.42 -0.59 -19.94
N ARG A 44 2.21 -0.47 -21.25
CA ARG A 44 0.90 -0.25 -21.86
C ARG A 44 -0.10 -1.32 -21.44
N ALA A 45 0.36 -2.58 -21.37
CA ALA A 45 -0.45 -3.71 -20.94
C ALA A 45 -0.87 -3.61 -19.46
N ASN A 46 0.04 -3.16 -18.58
CA ASN A 46 -0.25 -2.99 -17.16
C ASN A 46 -1.16 -1.77 -16.92
N ALA A 47 -0.92 -0.65 -17.62
CA ALA A 47 -1.79 0.54 -17.59
C ALA A 47 -3.22 0.20 -18.04
N GLY A 48 -3.36 -0.60 -19.11
CA GLY A 48 -4.66 -1.09 -19.57
C GLY A 48 -5.37 -1.96 -18.53
N LYS A 49 -4.64 -2.77 -17.75
CA LYS A 49 -5.23 -3.56 -16.64
C LYS A 49 -5.69 -2.67 -15.49
N LEU A 50 -4.91 -1.66 -15.10
CA LEU A 50 -5.33 -0.68 -14.08
C LEU A 50 -6.64 0.00 -14.48
N ARG A 51 -6.69 0.54 -15.70
CA ARG A 51 -7.88 1.22 -16.22
C ARG A 51 -9.11 0.32 -16.31
N LYS A 52 -8.94 -0.97 -16.64
CA LYS A 52 -10.05 -1.95 -16.63
C LYS A 52 -10.58 -2.25 -15.22
N LEU A 53 -9.76 -2.09 -14.20
CA LEU A 53 -10.16 -2.14 -12.79
C LEU A 53 -10.64 -0.76 -12.28
N GLY A 54 -10.76 0.23 -13.19
CA GLY A 54 -11.08 1.64 -12.95
C GLY A 54 -10.17 2.32 -11.93
N LEU A 55 -8.91 1.91 -11.89
CA LEU A 55 -7.88 2.55 -11.08
C LEU A 55 -7.07 3.53 -11.93
N ASP A 56 -6.68 4.64 -11.32
CA ASP A 56 -5.72 5.57 -11.88
C ASP A 56 -4.29 5.10 -11.61
N THR A 57 -3.33 5.62 -12.39
CA THR A 57 -1.92 5.27 -12.26
C THR A 57 -1.37 5.54 -10.85
N LEU A 58 -1.78 6.64 -10.21
CA LEU A 58 -1.35 6.99 -8.85
C LEU A 58 -2.00 6.13 -7.76
N ASP A 59 -3.13 5.47 -8.04
CA ASP A 59 -3.77 4.57 -7.09
C ASP A 59 -2.84 3.39 -6.74
N THR A 60 -1.94 3.02 -7.64
CA THR A 60 -0.98 1.93 -7.43
C THR A 60 -0.14 2.08 -6.16
N PHE A 61 0.06 3.30 -5.64
CA PHE A 61 0.79 3.56 -4.40
C PHE A 61 -0.04 3.30 -3.14
N LYS A 62 -1.37 3.18 -3.25
CA LYS A 62 -2.24 2.84 -2.12
C LYS A 62 -2.01 1.39 -1.65
N PRO A 63 -2.29 1.08 -0.37
CA PRO A 63 -2.29 -0.29 0.13
C PRO A 63 -3.29 -1.17 -0.63
N LEU A 64 -2.94 -2.46 -0.82
CA LEU A 64 -3.78 -3.42 -1.55
C LEU A 64 -5.21 -3.51 -0.99
N GLY A 65 -5.38 -3.40 0.33
CA GLY A 65 -6.71 -3.41 0.96
C GLY A 65 -7.60 -2.24 0.54
N GLU A 66 -7.03 -1.04 0.37
CA GLU A 66 -7.76 0.13 -0.11
C GLU A 66 -8.12 -0.01 -1.60
N LEU A 67 -7.19 -0.53 -2.39
CA LEU A 67 -7.43 -0.83 -3.81
C LEU A 67 -8.55 -1.85 -3.98
N LYS A 68 -8.58 -2.91 -3.17
CA LYS A 68 -9.67 -3.90 -3.21
C LYS A 68 -11.02 -3.26 -2.89
N LYS A 69 -11.09 -2.36 -1.92
CA LYS A 69 -12.34 -1.62 -1.63
C LYS A 69 -12.77 -0.74 -2.81
N GLN A 70 -11.84 0.00 -3.42
CA GLN A 70 -12.12 0.87 -4.56
C GLN A 70 -12.61 0.05 -5.77
N VAL A 71 -11.92 -1.06 -6.10
CA VAL A 71 -12.32 -1.97 -7.17
C VAL A 71 -13.67 -2.64 -6.85
N GLY A 72 -13.87 -3.08 -5.60
CA GLY A 72 -15.14 -3.67 -5.15
C GLY A 72 -16.32 -2.73 -5.34
N ALA A 73 -16.17 -1.46 -4.98
CA ALA A 73 -17.21 -0.44 -5.19
C ALA A 73 -17.58 -0.28 -6.67
N GLN A 74 -16.59 -0.33 -7.58
CA GLN A 74 -16.84 -0.25 -9.02
C GLN A 74 -17.49 -1.50 -9.60
N LEU A 75 -17.21 -2.66 -9.03
CA LEU A 75 -17.84 -3.93 -9.40
C LEU A 75 -19.25 -4.10 -8.80
N GLY A 76 -19.73 -3.12 -8.04
CA GLY A 76 -21.02 -3.21 -7.34
C GLY A 76 -21.01 -4.23 -6.20
N GLN A 77 -19.84 -4.50 -5.61
CA GLN A 77 -19.73 -5.40 -4.47
C GLN A 77 -20.49 -4.80 -3.29
N GLU A 78 -21.41 -5.58 -2.71
CA GLU A 78 -22.10 -5.20 -1.48
C GLU A 78 -21.10 -5.06 -0.33
N GLU A 79 -21.13 -3.91 0.33
CA GLU A 79 -20.38 -3.68 1.56
C GLU A 79 -20.99 -4.52 2.67
N VAL A 80 -20.23 -5.53 3.11
CA VAL A 80 -20.64 -6.37 4.23
C VAL A 80 -20.21 -5.69 5.51
N THR A 81 -21.18 -5.20 6.27
CA THR A 81 -20.97 -4.75 7.64
C THR A 81 -22.06 -5.27 8.59
N LEU A 82 -21.64 -5.67 9.79
CA LEU A 82 -22.54 -6.03 10.89
C LEU A 82 -22.48 -5.00 12.04
N ALA A 83 -22.03 -3.78 11.77
CA ALA A 83 -21.85 -2.74 12.79
C ALA A 83 -23.13 -2.45 13.59
N ALA A 84 -24.28 -2.38 12.91
CA ALA A 84 -25.58 -2.18 13.57
C ALA A 84 -25.93 -3.37 14.49
N GLN A 85 -25.66 -4.60 14.06
CA GLN A 85 -25.88 -5.81 14.86
C GLN A 85 -24.90 -5.89 16.03
N GLN A 86 -23.65 -5.44 15.87
CA GLN A 86 -22.68 -5.33 16.97
C GLN A 86 -23.14 -4.33 18.03
N GLN A 87 -23.65 -3.17 17.61
CA GLN A 87 -24.21 -2.18 18.53
C GLN A 87 -25.45 -2.73 19.28
N ALA A 88 -26.36 -3.39 18.56
CA ALA A 88 -27.54 -4.01 19.17
C ALA A 88 -27.15 -5.11 20.18
N LEU A 89 -26.15 -5.93 19.85
CA LEU A 89 -25.63 -6.97 20.73
C LEU A 89 -25.00 -6.37 22.01
N ALA A 90 -24.18 -5.33 21.86
CA ALA A 90 -23.57 -4.64 23.00
C ALA A 90 -24.64 -4.04 23.92
N ALA A 91 -25.67 -3.41 23.35
CA ALA A 91 -26.79 -2.86 24.12
C ALA A 91 -27.56 -3.96 24.88
N ALA A 92 -27.78 -5.12 24.27
CA ALA A 92 -28.44 -6.25 24.92
C ALA A 92 -27.62 -6.79 26.12
N TYR A 93 -26.30 -6.95 25.97
CA TYR A 93 -25.45 -7.41 27.06
C TYR A 93 -25.30 -6.38 28.19
N GLN A 94 -25.36 -5.08 27.89
CA GLN A 94 -25.38 -4.05 28.92
C GLN A 94 -26.61 -4.21 29.84
N GLN A 95 -27.79 -4.45 29.27
CA GLN A 95 -29.01 -4.66 30.06
C GLN A 95 -28.91 -5.90 30.97
N VAL A 96 -28.28 -6.98 30.47
CA VAL A 96 -28.04 -8.20 31.27
C VAL A 96 -27.03 -7.91 32.39
N GLN A 97 -26.00 -7.12 32.12
CA GLN A 97 -25.00 -6.74 33.11
C GLN A 97 -25.60 -5.87 34.22
N ASP A 98 -26.47 -4.92 33.89
CA ASP A 98 -27.18 -4.08 34.86
C ASP A 98 -28.13 -4.90 35.74
N LEU A 99 -28.76 -5.94 35.18
CA LEU A 99 -29.56 -6.89 35.96
C LEU A 99 -28.69 -7.74 36.89
N ALA A 100 -27.58 -8.28 36.39
CA ALA A 100 -26.63 -9.04 37.20
C ALA A 100 -26.08 -8.21 38.36
N GLN A 101 -25.72 -6.94 38.11
CA GLN A 101 -25.23 -6.02 39.14
C GLN A 101 -26.24 -5.81 40.29
N ARG A 102 -27.54 -5.82 39.99
CA ARG A 102 -28.61 -5.65 40.98
C ARG A 102 -28.94 -6.94 41.74
N LEU A 103 -28.85 -8.10 41.09
CA LEU A 103 -29.24 -9.39 41.68
C LEU A 103 -28.07 -10.12 42.36
N ASP A 104 -26.94 -10.22 41.67
CA ASP A 104 -25.72 -10.88 42.16
C ASP A 104 -24.48 -10.29 41.44
N PRO A 105 -23.75 -9.37 42.10
CA PRO A 105 -22.55 -8.77 41.53
C PRO A 105 -21.45 -9.77 41.13
N SER A 106 -21.45 -10.99 41.67
CA SER A 106 -20.47 -12.02 41.28
C SER A 106 -20.65 -12.49 39.83
N LEU A 107 -21.87 -12.38 39.29
CA LEU A 107 -22.20 -12.78 37.92
C LEU A 107 -21.77 -11.76 36.85
N VAL A 108 -21.43 -10.52 37.24
CA VAL A 108 -21.02 -9.46 36.30
C VAL A 108 -19.83 -9.90 35.43
N LYS A 109 -18.85 -10.59 36.03
CA LYS A 109 -17.69 -11.12 35.29
C LYS A 109 -18.10 -12.20 34.29
N ALA A 110 -19.06 -13.05 34.64
CA ALA A 110 -19.56 -14.09 33.76
C ALA A 110 -20.33 -13.50 32.56
N VAL A 111 -21.17 -12.49 32.80
CA VAL A 111 -21.89 -11.77 31.74
C VAL A 111 -20.92 -11.07 30.78
N ALA A 112 -19.90 -10.39 31.31
CA ALA A 112 -18.89 -9.73 30.48
C ALA A 112 -18.10 -10.74 29.61
N ALA A 113 -17.76 -11.91 30.15
CA ALA A 113 -17.09 -12.96 29.39
C ALA A 113 -17.96 -13.48 28.23
N GLU A 114 -19.26 -13.71 28.47
CA GLU A 114 -20.17 -14.15 27.40
C GLU A 114 -20.42 -13.04 26.37
N ALA A 115 -20.50 -11.78 26.79
CA ALA A 115 -20.60 -10.62 25.89
C ALA A 115 -19.41 -10.56 24.93
N GLN A 116 -18.20 -10.72 25.45
CA GLN A 116 -16.98 -10.73 24.64
C GLN A 116 -16.97 -11.90 23.64
N LYS A 117 -17.40 -13.09 24.07
CA LYS A 117 -17.48 -14.28 23.21
C LYS A 117 -18.52 -14.12 22.09
N ALA A 118 -19.69 -13.55 22.41
CA ALA A 118 -20.72 -13.26 21.42
C ALA A 118 -20.27 -12.20 20.40
N ALA A 119 -19.63 -11.12 20.87
CA ALA A 119 -19.05 -10.09 20.01
C ALA A 119 -17.99 -10.68 19.05
N GLY A 120 -17.08 -11.53 19.57
CA GLY A 120 -16.09 -12.23 18.76
C GLY A 120 -16.72 -13.17 17.72
N SER A 121 -17.80 -13.85 18.08
CA SER A 121 -18.54 -14.72 17.16
C SER A 121 -19.20 -13.94 16.02
N LEU A 122 -19.79 -12.79 16.33
CA LEU A 122 -20.40 -11.89 15.34
C LEU A 122 -19.36 -11.27 14.40
N ALA A 123 -18.21 -10.82 14.94
CA ALA A 123 -17.10 -10.35 14.12
C ALA A 123 -16.54 -11.46 13.21
N GLY A 124 -16.52 -12.71 13.69
CA GLY A 124 -16.16 -13.88 12.88
C GLY A 124 -17.13 -14.12 11.72
N LEU A 125 -18.43 -13.93 11.94
CA LEU A 125 -19.46 -14.02 10.89
C LEU A 125 -19.31 -12.90 9.85
N GLU A 126 -19.12 -11.66 10.29
CA GLU A 126 -18.86 -10.51 9.40
C GLU A 126 -17.67 -10.79 8.47
N LYS A 127 -16.55 -11.29 9.01
CA LYS A 127 -15.37 -11.68 8.22
C LYS A 127 -15.68 -12.77 7.19
N ARG A 128 -16.51 -13.77 7.55
CA ARG A 128 -16.91 -14.85 6.62
C ARG A 128 -17.83 -14.34 5.52
N LEU A 129 -18.79 -13.48 5.86
CA LEU A 129 -19.68 -12.83 4.90
C LEU A 129 -18.90 -11.92 3.95
N ALA A 130 -17.96 -11.11 4.47
CA ALA A 130 -17.11 -10.26 3.65
C ALA A 130 -16.29 -11.10 2.66
N LYS A 131 -15.68 -12.21 3.13
CA LYS A 131 -14.97 -13.15 2.26
C LYS A 131 -15.87 -13.78 1.19
N ALA A 132 -17.12 -14.11 1.52
CA ALA A 132 -18.08 -14.64 0.55
C ALA A 132 -18.49 -13.59 -0.50
N SER A 133 -18.62 -12.32 -0.09
CA SER A 133 -18.85 -11.20 -1.01
C SER A 133 -17.65 -11.02 -1.95
N GLU A 134 -16.43 -11.04 -1.41
CA GLU A 134 -15.19 -10.92 -2.20
C GLU A 134 -15.00 -12.08 -3.18
N ALA A 135 -15.42 -13.30 -2.84
CA ALA A 135 -15.29 -14.48 -3.69
C ALA A 135 -16.01 -14.32 -5.05
N LYS A 136 -17.09 -13.51 -5.11
CA LYS A 136 -17.77 -13.20 -6.39
C LYS A 136 -16.89 -12.43 -7.37
N HIS A 137 -15.87 -11.74 -6.86
CA HIS A 137 -14.96 -10.88 -7.61
C HIS A 137 -13.50 -11.35 -7.53
N GLU A 138 -13.28 -12.62 -7.16
CA GLU A 138 -11.95 -13.18 -6.93
C GLU A 138 -11.01 -13.01 -8.14
N THR A 139 -11.53 -13.14 -9.37
CA THR A 139 -10.73 -12.92 -10.57
C THR A 139 -10.18 -11.49 -10.65
N ALA A 140 -11.00 -10.48 -10.36
CA ALA A 140 -10.57 -9.08 -10.38
C ALA A 140 -9.55 -8.80 -9.26
N TYR A 141 -9.76 -9.36 -8.06
CA TYR A 141 -8.82 -9.21 -6.95
C TYR A 141 -7.50 -9.95 -7.17
N SER A 142 -7.53 -11.11 -7.83
CA SER A 142 -6.32 -11.82 -8.24
C SER A 142 -5.53 -11.03 -9.27
N GLN A 143 -6.21 -10.46 -10.28
CA GLN A 143 -5.58 -9.59 -11.28
C GLN A 143 -4.98 -8.32 -10.64
N LEU A 144 -5.71 -7.68 -9.72
CA LEU A 144 -5.22 -6.54 -8.97
C LEU A 144 -3.98 -6.88 -8.14
N THR A 145 -4.01 -8.02 -7.43
CA THR A 145 -2.90 -8.48 -6.59
C THR A 145 -1.67 -8.75 -7.44
N ALA A 146 -1.82 -9.53 -8.53
CA ALA A 146 -0.73 -9.82 -9.45
C ALA A 146 -0.14 -8.55 -10.10
N LEU A 147 -0.98 -7.55 -10.40
CA LEU A 147 -0.54 -6.27 -10.92
C LEU A 147 0.24 -5.46 -9.87
N LYS A 148 -0.25 -5.43 -8.63
CA LYS A 148 0.43 -4.77 -7.50
C LYS A 148 1.78 -5.42 -7.22
N ASP A 149 1.86 -6.75 -7.20
CA ASP A 149 3.10 -7.49 -6.98
C ASP A 149 4.11 -7.25 -8.11
N LYS A 150 3.64 -7.07 -9.34
CA LYS A 150 4.52 -6.71 -10.47
C LYS A 150 5.07 -5.29 -10.37
N LEU A 151 4.27 -4.33 -9.91
CA LEU A 151 4.68 -2.93 -9.75
C LEU A 151 5.46 -2.69 -8.44
N PHE A 152 5.28 -3.56 -7.45
CA PHE A 152 5.96 -3.51 -6.16
C PHE A 152 6.46 -4.90 -5.76
N PRO A 153 7.49 -5.45 -6.43
CA PRO A 153 8.01 -6.78 -6.15
C PRO A 153 8.42 -6.91 -4.70
N GLU A 154 7.89 -7.93 -4.01
CA GLU A 154 8.11 -8.17 -2.58
C GLU A 154 7.73 -6.98 -1.68
N GLY A 155 6.83 -6.11 -2.15
CA GLY A 155 6.46 -4.85 -1.49
C GLY A 155 7.50 -3.73 -1.63
N GLY A 156 8.61 -3.98 -2.31
CA GLY A 156 9.66 -3.01 -2.63
C GLY A 156 9.35 -2.20 -3.88
N LEU A 157 10.26 -1.27 -4.22
CA LEU A 157 10.17 -0.50 -5.46
C LEU A 157 10.65 -1.33 -6.65
N GLN A 158 9.89 -1.29 -7.75
CA GLN A 158 10.22 -1.97 -9.00
C GLN A 158 11.67 -1.75 -9.47
N GLU A 159 12.14 -0.49 -9.45
CA GLU A 159 13.49 -0.11 -9.88
C GLU A 159 14.65 -0.77 -9.10
N ARG A 160 14.35 -1.43 -7.97
CA ARG A 160 15.35 -2.15 -7.16
C ARG A 160 15.45 -3.62 -7.51
N THR A 161 14.50 -4.14 -8.27
CA THR A 161 14.37 -5.58 -8.58
C THR A 161 14.43 -5.82 -10.08
N ASP A 162 13.73 -5.01 -10.86
CA ASP A 162 13.62 -5.20 -12.31
C ASP A 162 14.91 -4.79 -13.02
N ASN A 163 15.33 -5.62 -13.98
CA ASN A 163 16.44 -5.31 -14.85
C ASN A 163 15.96 -4.50 -16.07
N VAL A 164 16.65 -3.40 -16.38
CA VAL A 164 16.33 -2.51 -17.50
C VAL A 164 16.22 -3.21 -18.85
N LEU A 165 16.98 -4.29 -19.08
CA LEU A 165 16.95 -5.04 -20.33
C LEU A 165 15.57 -5.66 -20.59
N SER A 166 14.85 -6.06 -19.54
CA SER A 166 13.50 -6.62 -19.67
C SER A 166 12.48 -5.63 -20.26
N VAL A 167 12.71 -4.33 -19.99
CA VAL A 167 11.89 -3.23 -20.52
C VAL A 167 12.32 -2.91 -21.94
N LEU A 168 13.63 -2.71 -22.17
CA LEU A 168 14.17 -2.31 -23.47
C LEU A 168 13.87 -3.28 -24.60
N LEU A 169 13.80 -4.58 -24.31
CA LEU A 169 13.44 -5.60 -25.31
C LEU A 169 12.04 -5.40 -25.89
N ASN A 170 11.12 -4.83 -25.11
CA ASN A 170 9.72 -4.63 -25.49
C ASN A 170 9.41 -3.15 -25.80
N ASN A 171 10.22 -2.22 -25.30
CA ASN A 171 10.08 -0.79 -25.51
C ASN A 171 11.47 -0.14 -25.77
N PRO A 172 11.93 -0.10 -27.03
CA PRO A 172 13.19 0.53 -27.39
C PRO A 172 13.26 2.03 -27.07
N GLY A 173 12.11 2.72 -26.99
CA GLY A 173 12.02 4.14 -26.65
C GLY A 173 12.06 4.44 -25.15
N PHE A 174 12.23 3.43 -24.30
CA PHE A 174 12.16 3.58 -22.84
C PHE A 174 13.16 4.61 -22.29
N ILE A 175 14.39 4.65 -22.81
CA ILE A 175 15.39 5.63 -22.34
C ILE A 175 14.96 7.07 -22.64
N ASP A 176 14.43 7.33 -23.85
CA ASP A 176 13.95 8.66 -24.22
C ASP A 176 12.76 9.08 -23.35
N GLN A 177 11.86 8.13 -23.05
CA GLN A 177 10.73 8.35 -22.13
C GLN A 177 11.22 8.71 -20.72
N LEU A 178 12.25 8.02 -20.20
CA LEU A 178 12.85 8.36 -18.90
C LEU A 178 13.44 9.78 -18.92
N VAL A 179 14.20 10.12 -19.96
CA VAL A 179 14.84 11.44 -20.09
C VAL A 179 13.79 12.56 -20.15
N GLN A 180 12.67 12.33 -20.84
CA GLN A 180 11.57 13.30 -20.92
C GLN A 180 10.78 13.41 -19.60
N CYS A 181 10.67 12.31 -18.85
CA CYS A 181 9.90 12.25 -17.61
C CYS A 181 10.70 12.76 -16.39
N PHE A 182 12.03 12.63 -16.38
CA PHE A 182 12.85 12.99 -15.24
C PHE A 182 13.12 14.48 -15.16
N GLU A 183 12.72 15.06 -14.03
CA GLU A 183 13.14 16.37 -13.56
C GLU A 183 14.12 16.21 -12.39
N PRO A 184 15.44 16.27 -12.61
CA PRO A 184 16.45 15.89 -11.60
C PRO A 184 16.38 16.67 -10.28
N LEU A 185 15.85 17.90 -10.31
CA LEU A 185 15.77 18.78 -9.14
C LEU A 185 14.37 18.85 -8.52
N ALA A 186 13.37 18.16 -9.09
CA ALA A 186 12.02 18.12 -8.55
C ALA A 186 11.92 17.23 -7.30
N LEU A 187 12.84 16.27 -7.14
CA LEU A 187 12.91 15.33 -6.01
C LEU A 187 11.60 14.52 -5.81
N VAL A 188 10.92 14.21 -6.92
CA VAL A 188 9.68 13.41 -6.93
C VAL A 188 9.92 12.00 -7.45
N PHE A 189 9.03 11.09 -7.07
CA PHE A 189 8.96 9.76 -7.66
C PHE A 189 8.20 9.83 -8.99
N ALA A 190 8.87 9.47 -10.09
CA ALA A 190 8.29 9.51 -11.42
C ALA A 190 7.49 8.25 -11.75
N VAL A 191 6.40 8.38 -12.49
CA VAL A 191 5.72 7.24 -13.12
C VAL A 191 5.83 7.39 -14.62
N VAL A 192 6.56 6.46 -15.25
CA VAL A 192 6.80 6.45 -16.68
C VAL A 192 5.81 5.48 -17.29
N GLU A 193 4.70 6.03 -17.78
CA GLU A 193 3.66 5.26 -18.46
C GLU A 193 4.01 5.13 -19.95
N GLU A 194 4.02 3.90 -20.45
CA GLU A 194 4.20 3.60 -21.87
C GLU A 194 2.93 4.00 -22.64
N GLY A 195 3.06 5.01 -23.50
CA GLY A 195 2.03 5.44 -24.44
C GLY A 195 1.71 4.39 -25.49
#